data_AF-A0A7Y2FGN5-F1
#
_entry.id   AF-A0A7Y2FGN5-F1
#
_cell.length_a   1.000
_cell.length_b   1.000
_cell.length_c   1.000
_cell.angle_alpha   90.00
_cell.angle_beta   90.00
_cell.angle_gamma   90.00
#
_symmetry.space_group_name_H-M   'P 1'
#
loop_
_entity.id
_entity.type
_entity.pdbx_description
1 polymer ?
#
loop_
_entity_poly.entity_id
_entity_poly.type
_entity_poly.pdbx_seq_one_letter_code
_entity_poly.pdbx_strand_id
1 'polypeptide(L)'
;PVAFVLGHPDYFVEHVTEEHIGIRIPAGAEPPARGSLLQLIPRHVCPTVNLAEHALWVENGGVKEIVPISARAHDLLADPA
;
A
#
# COMPACT_ATOMS: atom_id res chain seq x y z
N PRO A 1 5.93 -6.45 10.11
CA PRO A 1 5.95 -5.61 8.88
C PRO A 1 4.60 -4.93 8.64
N VAL A 2 4.60 -3.63 8.30
CA VAL A 2 3.37 -2.89 7.92
C VAL A 2 2.77 -3.38 6.60
N ALA A 3 3.60 -3.91 5.70
CA ALA A 3 3.23 -4.45 4.40
C ALA A 3 4.23 -5.54 3.95
N PHE A 4 3.85 -6.31 2.94
CA PHE A 4 4.67 -7.30 2.24
C PHE A 4 4.84 -6.89 0.79
N VAL A 5 5.99 -7.21 0.18
CA VAL A 5 6.24 -6.89 -1.24
C VAL A 5 5.75 -8.06 -2.10
N LEU A 6 4.75 -7.83 -2.95
CA LEU A 6 4.24 -8.86 -3.84
C LEU A 6 5.33 -9.26 -4.86
N GLY A 7 5.50 -10.57 -5.06
CA GLY A 7 6.56 -11.12 -5.90
C GLY A 7 7.94 -11.23 -5.22
N HIS A 8 8.12 -10.63 -4.05
CA HIS A 8 9.38 -10.62 -3.30
C HIS A 8 9.14 -11.01 -1.82
N PRO A 9 8.79 -12.28 -1.53
CA PRO A 9 8.44 -12.72 -0.17
C PRO A 9 9.61 -12.66 0.83
N ASP A 10 10.83 -12.54 0.31
CA ASP A 10 12.10 -12.43 1.01
C ASP A 10 12.54 -10.98 1.26
N TYR A 11 11.78 -9.99 0.75
CA TYR A 11 12.03 -8.58 1.03
C TYR A 11 11.38 -8.20 2.37
N PHE A 12 12.17 -7.59 3.26
CA PHE A 12 11.73 -7.30 4.63
C PHE A 12 11.60 -5.81 4.86
N VAL A 13 10.40 -5.34 5.21
CA VAL A 13 10.19 -3.97 5.69
C VAL A 13 10.86 -3.80 7.06
N GLU A 14 11.85 -2.91 7.15
CA GLU A 14 12.63 -2.64 8.37
C GLU A 14 12.11 -1.47 9.17
N HIS A 15 11.86 -0.34 8.51
CA HIS A 15 11.40 0.88 9.15
C HIS A 15 10.43 1.63 8.24
N VAL A 16 9.58 2.45 8.86
CA VAL A 16 8.52 3.21 8.20
C VAL A 16 8.51 4.60 8.80
N THR A 17 8.46 5.61 7.96
CA THR A 17 8.12 6.99 8.31
C THR A 17 6.82 7.37 7.62
N GLU A 18 6.38 8.62 7.75
CA GLU A 18 5.13 9.10 7.13
C GLU A 18 5.07 8.80 5.62
N GLU A 19 6.17 9.02 4.90
CA GLU A 19 6.21 8.93 3.43
C GLU A 19 7.26 7.95 2.89
N HIS A 20 8.00 7.26 3.76
CA HIS A 20 9.07 6.35 3.33
C HIS A 20 9.01 4.99 4.03
N ILE A 21 9.36 3.95 3.27
CA ILE A 21 9.50 2.58 3.77
C ILE A 21 10.90 2.09 3.41
N GLY A 22 11.68 1.73 4.43
CA GLY A 22 12.94 1.02 4.26
C GLY A 22 12.71 -0.47 4.08
N ILE A 23 13.18 -1.02 2.96
CA ILE A 23 13.10 -2.46 2.64
C ILE A 23 14.52 -3.04 2.59
N ARG A 24 14.78 -4.05 3.42
CA ARG A 24 15.98 -4.86 3.31
C ARG A 24 15.81 -5.93 2.26
N ILE A 25 16.75 -5.91 1.34
CA ILE A 25 16.89 -6.89 0.26
C ILE A 25 17.92 -7.93 0.70
N PRO A 26 17.65 -9.24 0.54
CA PRO A 26 18.60 -10.28 0.90
C PRO A 26 19.93 -10.14 0.17
N ALA A 27 21.02 -10.55 0.83
CA ALA A 27 22.34 -10.56 0.22
C ALA A 27 22.34 -11.47 -1.02
N GLY A 28 22.88 -10.98 -2.13
CA GLY A 28 22.93 -11.70 -3.41
C GLY A 28 21.69 -11.55 -4.29
N ALA A 29 20.60 -10.93 -3.81
CA ALA A 29 19.49 -10.54 -4.66
C ALA A 29 19.79 -9.20 -5.36
N GLU A 30 19.39 -9.07 -6.62
CA GLU A 30 19.46 -7.79 -7.31
C GLU A 30 18.36 -6.85 -6.82
N PRO A 31 18.69 -5.60 -6.45
CA PRO A 31 17.68 -4.63 -6.07
C PRO A 31 16.89 -4.14 -7.28
N PRO A 32 15.61 -3.75 -7.09
CA PRO A 32 14.83 -3.10 -8.14
C PRO A 32 15.54 -1.85 -8.66
N ALA A 33 15.53 -1.64 -9.98
CA ALA A 33 16.07 -0.43 -10.56
C ALA A 33 15.32 0.80 -10.06
N ARG A 34 16.00 1.95 -9.94
CA ARG A 34 15.36 3.22 -9.54
C ARG A 34 14.20 3.55 -10.48
N GLY A 35 13.03 3.82 -9.91
CA GLY A 35 11.80 4.08 -10.65
C GLY A 35 10.92 2.84 -10.90
N SER A 36 11.38 1.64 -10.50
CA SER A 36 10.54 0.45 -10.52
C SER A 36 9.36 0.59 -9.56
N LEU A 37 8.17 0.17 -10.01
CA LEU A 37 6.98 0.12 -9.16
C LEU A 37 6.92 -1.24 -8.45
N LEU A 38 6.77 -1.20 -7.14
CA LEU A 38 6.54 -2.39 -6.32
C LEU A 38 5.10 -2.37 -5.81
N GLN A 39 4.43 -3.52 -5.85
CA GLN A 39 3.11 -3.68 -5.26
C GLN A 39 3.25 -4.14 -3.81
N LEU A 40 2.59 -3.41 -2.91
CA LEU A 40 2.61 -3.71 -1.48
C LEU A 40 1.26 -4.30 -1.05
N ILE A 41 1.33 -5.43 -0.34
CA ILE A 41 0.17 -6.02 0.33
C ILE A 41 0.15 -5.48 1.76
N PRO A 42 -0.85 -4.68 2.16
CA PRO A 42 -0.92 -4.16 3.52
C PRO A 42 -1.20 -5.29 4.52
N ARG A 43 -0.63 -5.19 5.73
CA ARG A 43 -0.94 -6.14 6.81
C ARG A 43 -2.40 -6.04 7.27
N HIS A 44 -2.97 -4.84 7.28
CA HIS A 44 -4.31 -4.59 7.78
C HIS A 44 -5.06 -3.70 6.80
N VAL A 45 -6.10 -4.24 6.17
CA VAL A 45 -6.82 -3.58 5.08
C VAL A 45 -7.57 -2.33 5.54
N CYS A 46 -8.24 -2.40 6.69
CA CYS A 46 -9.13 -1.34 7.17
C CYS A 46 -8.43 0.03 7.28
N PRO A 47 -7.29 0.18 8.00
CA PRO A 47 -6.62 1.46 8.11
C PRO A 47 -6.00 1.90 6.79
N THR A 48 -5.50 0.98 5.96
CA THR A 48 -4.92 1.34 4.66
C THR A 48 -5.95 1.96 3.73
N VAL A 49 -7.14 1.35 3.61
CA VAL A 49 -8.22 1.89 2.78
C VAL A 49 -8.72 3.22 3.34
N ASN A 50 -8.79 3.36 4.67
CA ASN A 50 -9.25 4.58 5.32
C ASN A 50 -8.34 5.80 5.12
N LEU A 51 -7.06 5.59 4.76
CA LEU A 51 -6.11 6.67 4.45
C LEU A 51 -6.30 7.24 3.04
N ALA A 52 -6.94 6.51 2.13
CA ALA A 52 -7.08 6.89 0.73
C ALA A 52 -8.46 7.53 0.46
N GLU A 53 -8.48 8.49 -0.47
CA GLU A 53 -9.74 9.07 -0.97
C GLU A 53 -10.37 8.22 -2.09
N HIS A 54 -9.52 7.52 -2.84
CA HIS A 54 -9.90 6.71 -3.98
C HIS A 54 -9.11 5.40 -4.00
N ALA A 55 -9.70 4.35 -4.56
CA ALA A 55 -9.01 3.12 -4.96
C ALA A 55 -8.97 3.01 -6.49
N LEU A 56 -7.91 2.39 -7.01
CA LEU A 56 -7.81 2.05 -8.42
C LEU A 56 -8.33 0.63 -8.63
N TRP A 57 -9.40 0.46 -9.41
CA TRP A 57 -9.83 -0.86 -9.87
C TRP A 57 -8.97 -1.25 -11.07
N VAL A 58 -8.16 -2.29 -10.93
CA VAL A 58 -7.28 -2.81 -11.98
C VAL A 58 -7.84 -4.10 -12.57
N GLU A 59 -7.95 -4.19 -13.90
CA GLU A 59 -8.28 -5.40 -14.66
C GLU A 59 -7.34 -5.55 -15.86
N ASN A 60 -6.88 -6.78 -16.13
CA ASN A 60 -6.00 -7.09 -17.28
C ASN A 60 -4.76 -6.19 -17.39
N GLY A 61 -4.22 -5.73 -16.25
CA GLY A 61 -3.03 -4.88 -16.20
C GLY A 61 -3.27 -3.38 -16.42
N GLY A 62 -4.53 -2.93 -16.54
CA GLY A 62 -4.90 -1.53 -16.69
C GLY A 62 -5.84 -1.05 -15.59
N VAL A 63 -5.83 0.26 -15.30
CA VAL A 63 -6.85 0.88 -14.45
C VAL A 63 -8.15 0.94 -15.25
N LYS A 64 -9.15 0.20 -14.78
CA LYS A 64 -10.52 0.22 -15.31
C LYS A 64 -11.30 1.43 -14.81
N GLU A 65 -11.18 1.71 -13.51
CA GLU A 65 -11.95 2.76 -12.85
C GLU A 65 -11.21 3.29 -11.62
N ILE A 66 -11.47 4.57 -11.29
CA ILE A 66 -11.08 5.18 -10.02
C ILE A 66 -12.33 5.23 -9.14
N VAL A 67 -12.34 4.45 -8.06
CA VAL A 67 -13.50 4.25 -7.19
C VAL A 67 -13.35 5.13 -5.94
N PRO A 68 -14.31 5.98 -5.59
CA PRO A 68 -14.25 6.77 -4.36
C PRO A 68 -14.41 5.89 -3.11
N ILE A 69 -13.60 6.14 -2.08
CA ILE A 69 -13.77 5.55 -0.76
C ILE A 69 -14.72 6.43 0.06
N SER A 70 -16.02 6.29 -0.21
CA SER A 70 -17.07 7.18 0.32
C SER A 70 -17.22 7.15 1.84
N ALA A 71 -16.78 6.06 2.48
CA ALA A 71 -16.87 5.87 3.93
C ALA A 71 -15.55 6.17 4.67
N ARG A 72 -14.56 6.79 4.01
CA ARG A 72 -13.31 7.16 4.70
C ARG A 72 -13.60 8.11 5.86
N ALA A 73 -12.83 8.00 6.93
CA ALA A 73 -12.95 8.81 8.14
C ALA A 73 -14.38 8.82 8.74
N HIS A 74 -15.17 7.76 8.51
CA HIS A 74 -16.57 7.71 8.93
C HIS A 74 -16.77 8.09 10.40
N ASP A 75 -15.96 7.53 11.32
CA ASP A 75 -16.09 7.80 12.75
C ASP A 75 -15.75 9.25 13.15
N LEU A 76 -15.04 9.99 12.29
CA LEU A 76 -14.70 11.41 12.49
C LEU A 76 -15.69 12.35 11.78
N LEU A 77 -16.40 11.85 10.77
CA LEU A 77 -17.33 12.61 9.94
C LEU A 77 -18.80 12.31 10.27
N ALA A 78 -19.06 11.23 11.01
CA ALA A 78 -20.36 10.94 11.58
C ALA A 78 -20.65 11.98 12.67
N ASP A 79 -21.78 12.65 12.52
CA ASP A 79 -22.25 13.73 13.41
C ASP A 79 -22.18 13.27 14.88
N PRO A 80 -21.43 13.98 15.76
CA PRO A 80 -21.48 13.71 17.18
C PRO A 80 -22.83 14.21 17.70
N ALA A 81 -23.83 13.33 17.66
CA ALA A 81 -25.11 13.55 18.32
C ALA A 81 -24.92 13.86 19.81
#